data_AF-A0A8C5MN98-F1
#
_entry.id   AF-A0A8C5MN98-F1
#
_cell.length_a   1.000
_cell.length_b   1.000
_cell.length_c   1.000
_cell.angle_alpha   90.00
_cell.angle_beta   90.00
_cell.angle_gamma   90.00
#
_symmetry.space_group_name_H-M   'P 1'
#
loop_
_entity.id
_entity.type
_entity.pdbx_description
1 polymer ?
#
loop_
_entity_poly.entity_id
_entity_poly.type
_entity_poly.pdbx_seq_one_letter_code
_entity_poly.pdbx_strand_id
1 'polypeptide(L)'
;MAHTVLWRIIFISCLIPLISSRDCKWLHPKQEYLSKQILQTFNQMSSLELSFGICPQNVTELPNIDDLYNITQVEEAATTVREVFNQTIWFYKKHHTDLQCQEKAWERLQALLHYVKNLLDDCIPEDAENSELTHKVSDYFNILEKNPSQCVRNMVHINIKKHLQLASQLSSRVRRRHLLK
;
A
#
# COMPACT_ATOMS: atom_id res chain seq x y z
N MET A 1 -38.01 -55.27 6.68
CA MET A 1 -36.57 -55.20 6.33
C MET A 1 -36.48 -54.40 5.03
N ALA A 2 -36.67 -53.08 5.07
CA ALA A 2 -35.65 -52.05 5.33
C ALA A 2 -34.69 -51.87 4.14
N HIS A 3 -35.09 -51.13 3.09
CA HIS A 3 -34.18 -50.48 2.13
C HIS A 3 -34.92 -49.39 1.32
N THR A 4 -35.38 -48.33 1.98
CA THR A 4 -35.75 -47.06 1.31
C THR A 4 -35.62 -45.92 2.31
N VAL A 5 -34.39 -45.62 2.74
CA VAL A 5 -34.14 -44.51 3.65
C VAL A 5 -32.99 -43.66 3.11
N LEU A 6 -33.39 -42.44 2.76
CA LEU A 6 -32.60 -41.21 2.69
C LEU A 6 -31.49 -41.15 1.63
N TRP A 7 -31.93 -40.87 0.42
CA TRP A 7 -31.21 -40.06 -0.57
C TRP A 7 -31.12 -38.58 -0.11
N ARG A 8 -30.47 -38.35 1.04
CA ARG A 8 -30.10 -37.01 1.52
C ARG A 8 -28.65 -37.07 1.99
N ILE A 9 -27.75 -37.34 1.05
CA ILE A 9 -26.39 -36.81 1.15
C ILE A 9 -26.58 -35.31 0.97
N ILE A 10 -26.65 -34.67 2.13
CA ILE A 10 -26.67 -33.23 2.31
C ILE A 10 -25.48 -32.67 1.53
N PHE A 11 -25.76 -32.17 0.34
CA PHE A 11 -24.88 -31.31 -0.46
C PHE A 11 -24.77 -29.95 0.28
N ILE A 12 -24.23 -29.96 1.51
CA ILE A 12 -23.60 -28.78 2.11
C ILE A 12 -22.17 -28.82 1.60
N SER A 13 -22.02 -28.53 0.30
CA SER A 13 -20.72 -28.29 -0.30
C SER A 13 -20.67 -26.81 -0.66
N CYS A 14 -19.89 -26.08 0.13
CA CYS A 14 -19.30 -24.80 -0.21
C CYS A 14 -20.24 -23.74 -0.81
N LEU A 15 -21.14 -23.21 0.03
CA LEU A 15 -21.36 -21.76 -0.02
C LEU A 15 -20.24 -21.10 0.78
N ILE A 16 -19.01 -21.16 0.25
CA ILE A 16 -18.05 -20.11 0.52
C ILE A 16 -18.76 -18.86 0.00
N PRO A 17 -18.99 -17.82 0.82
CA PRO A 17 -19.44 -16.59 0.25
C PRO A 17 -18.30 -16.14 -0.66
N LEU A 18 -18.44 -16.34 -1.97
CA LEU A 18 -17.83 -15.45 -2.92
C LEU A 18 -18.48 -14.10 -2.64
N ILE A 19 -17.99 -13.40 -1.62
CA ILE A 19 -18.05 -11.95 -1.56
C ILE A 19 -17.27 -11.54 -2.79
N SER A 20 -18.02 -11.41 -3.86
CA SER A 20 -17.51 -11.18 -5.18
C SER A 20 -16.80 -9.84 -5.10
N SER A 21 -15.50 -9.82 -5.38
CA SER A 21 -14.70 -8.59 -5.62
C SER A 21 -15.22 -7.69 -6.77
N ARG A 22 -16.50 -7.84 -7.16
CA ARG A 22 -17.16 -7.14 -8.26
C ARG A 22 -17.28 -5.64 -8.04
N ASP A 23 -17.24 -5.15 -6.81
CA ASP A 23 -17.40 -3.72 -6.51
C ASP A 23 -16.11 -3.00 -6.07
N CYS A 24 -14.94 -3.66 -6.16
CA CYS A 24 -13.67 -3.04 -5.81
C CYS A 24 -13.27 -1.93 -6.81
N LYS A 25 -13.66 -0.68 -6.52
CA LYS A 25 -13.49 0.48 -7.42
C LYS A 25 -12.03 0.76 -7.77
N TRP A 26 -11.09 0.41 -6.89
CA TRP A 26 -9.65 0.52 -7.12
C TRP A 26 -9.14 -0.28 -8.33
N LEU A 27 -9.79 -1.41 -8.65
CA LEU A 27 -9.42 -2.28 -9.77
C LEU A 27 -10.02 -1.85 -11.10
N HIS A 28 -10.86 -0.81 -11.12
CA HIS A 28 -11.42 -0.31 -12.36
C HIS A 28 -10.31 0.17 -13.32
N PRO A 29 -10.35 -0.14 -14.64
CA PRO A 29 -9.30 0.20 -15.60
C PRO A 29 -8.91 1.67 -15.59
N LYS A 30 -9.92 2.54 -15.45
CA LYS A 30 -9.73 4.00 -15.39
C LYS A 30 -8.92 4.47 -14.19
N GLN A 31 -8.58 3.63 -13.20
CA GLN A 31 -7.79 4.06 -12.03
C GLN A 31 -6.28 3.94 -12.22
N GLU A 32 -5.79 3.36 -13.33
CA GLU A 32 -4.34 3.16 -13.54
C GLU A 32 -3.55 4.48 -13.58
N TYR A 33 -4.15 5.57 -14.04
CA TYR A 33 -3.50 6.87 -14.08
C TYR A 33 -3.17 7.42 -12.67
N LEU A 34 -3.89 6.99 -11.62
CA LEU A 34 -3.72 7.55 -10.27
C LEU A 34 -2.34 7.21 -9.70
N SER A 35 -1.85 5.98 -9.93
CA SER A 35 -0.49 5.58 -9.54
C SER A 35 0.57 6.47 -10.18
N LYS A 36 0.39 6.83 -11.46
CA LYS A 36 1.27 7.76 -12.16
C LYS A 36 1.21 9.16 -11.55
N GLN A 37 0.00 9.67 -11.27
CA GLN A 37 -0.17 10.99 -10.65
C GLN A 37 0.44 11.06 -9.25
N ILE A 38 0.29 10.02 -8.43
CA ILE A 38 0.90 9.94 -7.10
C ILE A 38 2.42 10.04 -7.20
N LEU A 39 3.06 9.21 -8.05
CA LEU A 39 4.51 9.22 -8.21
C LEU A 39 5.03 10.55 -8.80
N GLN A 40 4.32 11.12 -9.77
CA GLN A 40 4.68 12.43 -10.34
C GLN A 40 4.60 13.55 -9.29
N THR A 41 3.50 13.59 -8.53
CA THR A 41 3.29 14.59 -7.48
C THR A 41 4.32 14.43 -6.35
N PHE A 42 4.62 13.19 -5.96
CA PHE A 42 5.67 12.90 -4.98
C PHE A 42 7.03 13.45 -5.43
N ASN A 43 7.42 13.25 -6.69
CA ASN A 43 8.70 13.77 -7.20
C ASN A 43 8.72 15.31 -7.27
N GLN A 44 7.57 15.96 -7.42
CA GLN A 44 7.46 17.43 -7.39
C GLN A 44 7.55 18.00 -5.98
N MET A 45 7.31 17.18 -4.95
CA MET A 45 7.32 17.60 -3.57
C MET A 45 8.71 17.96 -3.07
N SER A 46 9.76 17.33 -3.59
CA SER A 46 11.14 17.62 -3.17
C SER A 46 11.78 18.66 -4.06
N SER A 47 12.28 19.76 -3.47
CA SER A 47 13.23 20.63 -4.17
C SER A 47 14.52 19.85 -4.36
N LEU A 48 14.85 19.59 -5.63
CA LEU A 48 16.06 18.90 -6.08
C LEU A 48 17.33 19.52 -5.50
N GLU A 49 17.75 19.03 -4.34
CA GLU A 49 19.12 18.96 -3.82
C GLU A 49 19.07 18.28 -2.43
N LEU A 50 18.53 17.05 -2.38
CA LEU A 50 18.81 16.19 -1.24
C LEU A 50 20.32 15.95 -1.27
N SER A 51 21.10 16.65 -0.44
CA SER A 51 22.53 16.42 -0.38
C SER A 51 22.74 14.97 0.05
N PHE A 52 23.23 14.16 -0.89
CA PHE A 52 23.46 12.73 -0.74
C PHE A 52 24.75 12.48 0.05
N GLY A 53 24.90 13.15 1.19
CA GLY A 53 25.94 12.82 2.15
C GLY A 53 25.73 11.37 2.61
N ILE A 54 26.81 10.59 2.66
CA ILE A 54 26.80 9.28 3.31
C ILE A 54 26.32 9.50 4.74
N CYS A 55 25.11 9.02 5.08
CA CYS A 55 24.69 9.01 6.47
C CYS A 55 25.65 8.08 7.23
N PRO A 56 26.43 8.58 8.21
CA PRO A 56 27.29 7.70 8.99
C PRO A 56 26.44 6.59 9.60
N GLN A 57 26.84 5.37 9.28
CA GLN A 57 26.12 4.12 9.48
C GLN A 57 25.61 4.00 10.92
N ASN A 58 24.29 4.11 11.08
CA ASN A 58 23.52 3.50 12.17
C ASN A 58 22.09 3.15 11.73
N VAL A 59 21.78 3.29 10.43
CA VAL A 59 20.58 2.66 9.88
C VAL A 59 21.00 1.25 9.52
N THR A 60 20.94 0.40 10.55
CA THR A 60 20.94 -1.05 10.49
C THR A 60 20.30 -1.51 9.19
N GLU A 61 20.93 -2.46 8.47
CA GLU A 61 20.44 -3.01 7.20
C GLU A 61 18.92 -3.11 7.22
N LEU A 62 18.26 -2.19 6.51
CA LEU A 62 16.81 -2.21 6.42
C LEU A 62 16.44 -3.55 5.78
N PRO A 63 15.49 -4.29 6.36
CA PRO A 63 15.13 -5.60 5.81
C PRO A 63 14.71 -5.41 4.35
N ASN A 64 15.14 -6.33 3.49
CA ASN A 64 14.63 -6.33 2.12
C ASN A 64 13.13 -6.70 2.17
N ILE A 65 12.32 -5.80 1.64
CA ILE A 65 10.86 -5.88 1.67
C ILE A 65 10.27 -6.13 0.28
N ASP A 66 11.09 -6.30 -0.76
CA ASP A 66 10.59 -6.47 -2.13
C ASP A 66 9.67 -7.71 -2.24
N ASP A 67 10.01 -8.75 -1.50
CA ASP A 67 9.21 -9.99 -1.38
C ASP A 67 7.84 -9.75 -0.75
N LEU A 68 7.70 -8.73 0.12
CA LEU A 68 6.42 -8.34 0.73
C LEU A 68 5.40 -7.86 -0.31
N TYR A 69 5.84 -7.52 -1.52
CA TYR A 69 4.97 -7.09 -2.61
C TYR A 69 4.64 -8.22 -3.60
N ASN A 70 5.03 -9.47 -3.32
CA ASN A 70 4.65 -10.63 -4.13
C ASN A 70 3.25 -11.17 -3.81
N ILE A 71 2.27 -10.26 -3.71
CA ILE A 71 0.89 -10.56 -3.33
C ILE A 71 0.06 -10.86 -4.57
N THR A 72 -0.89 -11.78 -4.42
CA THR A 72 -1.80 -12.16 -5.50
C THR A 72 -3.27 -11.97 -5.17
N GLN A 73 -3.62 -11.96 -3.89
CA GLN A 73 -4.98 -11.73 -3.38
C GLN A 73 -5.32 -10.23 -3.44
N VAL A 74 -6.58 -9.90 -3.74
CA VAL A 74 -7.00 -8.51 -3.97
C VAL A 74 -7.04 -7.74 -2.65
N GLU A 75 -7.63 -8.35 -1.64
CA GLU A 75 -7.88 -7.82 -0.30
C GLU A 75 -6.54 -7.53 0.39
N GLU A 76 -5.62 -8.49 0.38
CA GLU A 76 -4.27 -8.34 0.94
C GLU A 76 -3.50 -7.22 0.23
N ALA A 77 -3.55 -7.17 -1.11
CA ALA A 77 -2.89 -6.13 -1.87
C ALA A 77 -3.49 -4.75 -1.60
N ALA A 78 -4.81 -4.65 -1.47
CA ALA A 78 -5.49 -3.39 -1.17
C ALA A 78 -5.06 -2.87 0.22
N THR A 79 -5.03 -3.74 1.22
CA THR A 79 -4.57 -3.43 2.57
C THR A 79 -3.11 -2.98 2.60
N THR A 80 -2.20 -3.65 1.86
CA THR A 80 -0.79 -3.24 1.76
C THR A 80 -0.63 -1.86 1.11
N VAL A 81 -1.34 -1.61 -0.01
CA VAL A 81 -1.26 -0.32 -0.69
C VAL A 81 -1.80 0.80 0.20
N ARG A 82 -2.92 0.55 0.89
CA ARG A 82 -3.51 1.48 1.86
C ARG A 82 -2.51 1.80 2.97
N GLU A 83 -1.79 0.81 3.49
CA GLU A 83 -0.83 1.02 4.56
C GLU A 83 0.39 1.83 4.12
N VAL A 84 0.94 1.57 2.93
CA VAL A 84 1.99 2.42 2.36
C VAL A 84 1.54 3.88 2.29
N PHE A 85 0.28 4.12 1.90
CA PHE A 85 -0.27 5.48 1.84
C PHE A 85 -0.49 6.08 3.23
N ASN A 86 -0.93 5.31 4.22
CA ASN A 86 -1.03 5.73 5.62
C ASN A 86 0.33 6.21 6.15
N GLN A 87 1.35 5.38 6.01
CA GLN A 87 2.70 5.66 6.50
C GLN A 87 3.32 6.85 5.78
N THR A 88 3.08 6.97 4.47
CA THR A 88 3.49 8.15 3.69
C THR A 88 2.84 9.43 4.23
N ILE A 89 1.52 9.43 4.42
CA ILE A 89 0.80 10.60 4.93
C ILE A 89 1.32 10.97 6.33
N TRP A 90 1.47 9.98 7.19
CA TRP A 90 1.91 10.16 8.57
C TRP A 90 3.31 10.78 8.65
N PHE A 91 4.27 10.25 7.88
CA PHE A 91 5.64 10.77 7.84
C PHE A 91 5.67 12.24 7.40
N TYR A 92 5.04 12.59 6.27
CA TYR A 92 5.08 13.95 5.76
C TYR A 92 4.27 14.92 6.61
N LYS A 93 3.18 14.50 7.25
CA LYS A 93 2.47 15.33 8.22
C LYS A 93 3.40 15.87 9.30
N LYS A 94 4.40 15.07 9.73
CA LYS A 94 5.39 15.45 10.74
C LYS A 94 6.63 16.16 10.18
N HIS A 95 7.06 15.82 8.96
CA HIS A 95 8.38 16.18 8.44
C HIS A 95 8.40 17.02 7.16
N HIS A 96 7.24 17.36 6.56
CA HIS A 96 7.20 18.11 5.30
C HIS A 96 7.94 19.45 5.38
N THR A 97 7.81 20.20 6.49
CA THR A 97 8.54 21.47 6.70
C THR A 97 10.06 21.25 6.81
N ASP A 98 10.50 20.27 7.60
CA ASP A 98 11.94 19.95 7.80
C ASP A 98 12.62 19.46 6.51
N LEU A 99 11.84 18.82 5.65
CA LEU A 99 12.25 18.35 4.33
C LEU A 99 12.13 19.42 3.25
N GLN A 100 11.69 20.63 3.61
CA GLN A 100 11.47 21.76 2.69
C GLN A 100 10.60 21.35 1.49
N CYS A 101 9.56 20.58 1.78
CA CYS A 101 8.65 20.10 0.74
C CYS A 101 7.93 21.28 0.07
N GLN A 102 7.71 21.18 -1.22
CA GLN A 102 6.86 22.10 -1.98
C GLN A 102 5.42 21.94 -1.51
N GLU A 103 4.89 22.91 -0.76
CA GLU A 103 3.61 22.81 -0.05
C GLU A 103 2.45 22.40 -0.96
N LYS A 104 2.31 23.04 -2.13
CA LYS A 104 1.26 22.71 -3.10
C LYS A 104 1.35 21.28 -3.61
N ALA A 105 2.56 20.74 -3.77
CA ALA A 105 2.76 19.36 -4.19
C ALA A 105 2.44 18.39 -3.04
N TRP A 106 2.78 18.76 -1.79
CA TRP A 106 2.39 17.99 -0.61
C TRP A 106 0.86 17.92 -0.43
N GLU A 107 0.16 19.06 -0.47
CA GLU A 107 -1.31 19.12 -0.39
C GLU A 107 -1.97 18.25 -1.47
N ARG A 108 -1.47 18.34 -2.72
CA ARG A 108 -1.95 17.53 -3.82
C ARG A 108 -1.68 16.04 -3.61
N LEU A 109 -0.50 15.69 -3.11
CA LEU A 109 -0.15 14.30 -2.82
C LEU A 109 -1.10 13.76 -1.73
N GLN A 110 -1.30 14.49 -0.64
CA GLN A 110 -2.21 14.11 0.42
C GLN A 110 -3.64 13.87 -0.11
N ALA A 111 -4.17 14.79 -0.92
CA ALA A 111 -5.49 14.64 -1.53
C ALA A 111 -5.59 13.39 -2.42
N LEU A 112 -4.58 13.13 -3.25
CA LEU A 112 -4.51 11.93 -4.09
C LEU A 112 -4.48 10.65 -3.24
N LEU A 113 -3.62 10.60 -2.21
CA LEU A 113 -3.50 9.44 -1.35
C LEU A 113 -4.81 9.15 -0.60
N HIS A 114 -5.47 10.17 -0.04
CA HIS A 114 -6.79 10.00 0.58
C HIS A 114 -7.85 9.52 -0.40
N TYR A 115 -7.89 10.07 -1.61
CA TYR A 115 -8.82 9.64 -2.63
C TYR A 115 -8.64 8.15 -2.99
N VAL A 116 -7.40 7.70 -3.20
CA VAL A 116 -7.15 6.28 -3.53
C VAL A 116 -7.43 5.37 -2.34
N LYS A 117 -7.13 5.80 -1.10
CA LYS A 117 -7.50 5.04 0.10
C LYS A 117 -9.01 4.74 0.16
N ASN A 118 -9.85 5.72 -0.12
CA ASN A 118 -11.30 5.50 -0.14
C ASN A 118 -11.72 4.49 -1.22
N LEU A 119 -11.00 4.40 -2.35
CA LEU A 119 -11.25 3.37 -3.36
C LEU A 119 -10.77 1.98 -2.93
N LEU A 120 -9.75 1.91 -2.07
CA LEU A 120 -9.20 0.67 -1.52
C LEU A 120 -10.10 0.11 -0.42
N ASP A 121 -10.76 0.96 0.35
CA ASP A 121 -11.66 0.52 1.44
C ASP A 121 -12.82 -0.33 0.92
N ASP A 122 -13.32 -0.06 -0.29
CA ASP A 122 -14.32 -0.91 -0.97
C ASP A 122 -13.82 -2.35 -1.26
N CYS A 123 -12.51 -2.59 -1.15
CA CYS A 123 -11.85 -3.85 -1.50
C CYS A 123 -11.38 -4.64 -0.27
N ILE A 124 -11.57 -4.11 0.93
CA ILE A 124 -11.05 -4.67 2.18
C ILE A 124 -12.26 -5.04 3.05
N PRO A 125 -12.49 -6.33 3.33
CA PRO A 125 -13.53 -6.76 4.26
C PRO A 125 -13.31 -6.14 5.65
N GLU A 126 -14.40 -5.83 6.37
CA GLU A 126 -14.35 -5.23 7.72
C GLU A 126 -13.53 -6.07 8.73
N ASP A 127 -13.41 -7.37 8.52
CA ASP A 127 -12.69 -8.33 9.36
C ASP A 127 -11.28 -8.68 8.86
N ALA A 128 -10.86 -8.17 7.69
CA ALA A 128 -9.55 -8.45 7.09
C ALA A 128 -8.41 -7.56 7.63
N GLU A 129 -8.72 -6.65 8.55
CA GLU A 129 -7.80 -5.66 9.08
C GLU A 129 -6.91 -6.24 10.21
N ASN A 130 -6.07 -7.21 9.86
CA ASN A 130 -4.93 -7.66 10.70
C ASN A 130 -3.97 -8.56 9.92
N SER A 131 -3.54 -8.15 8.73
CA SER A 131 -2.52 -8.92 8.02
C SER A 131 -1.14 -8.69 8.63
N GLU A 132 -0.40 -9.78 8.91
CA GLU A 132 1.02 -9.78 9.31
C GLU A 132 1.87 -8.86 8.42
N LEU A 133 1.48 -8.74 7.15
CA LEU A 133 2.09 -7.88 6.15
C LEU A 133 1.95 -6.37 6.47
N THR A 134 0.80 -5.94 6.97
CA THR A 134 0.55 -4.55 7.40
C THR A 134 1.45 -4.18 8.58
N HIS A 135 1.63 -5.11 9.51
CA HIS A 135 2.57 -4.95 10.62
C HIS A 135 4.00 -4.79 10.11
N LYS A 136 4.45 -5.65 9.17
CA LYS A 136 5.80 -5.54 8.58
C LYS A 136 6.03 -4.21 7.86
N VAL A 137 5.03 -3.70 7.12
CA VAL A 137 5.12 -2.38 6.47
C VAL A 137 5.20 -1.27 7.53
N SER A 138 4.34 -1.32 8.54
CA SER A 138 4.34 -0.34 9.65
C SER A 138 5.67 -0.34 10.40
N ASP A 139 6.18 -1.52 10.77
CA ASP A 139 7.43 -1.70 11.48
C ASP A 139 8.62 -1.16 10.68
N TYR A 140 8.63 -1.37 9.37
CA TYR A 140 9.65 -0.81 8.49
C TYR A 140 9.69 0.71 8.56
N PHE A 141 8.53 1.37 8.44
CA PHE A 141 8.45 2.84 8.54
C PHE A 141 8.76 3.35 9.95
N ASN A 142 8.37 2.62 10.99
CA ASN A 142 8.70 2.95 12.38
C ASN A 142 10.22 2.87 12.64
N ILE A 143 10.91 1.87 12.11
CA ILE A 143 12.38 1.74 12.20
C ILE A 143 13.06 2.93 11.52
N LEU A 144 12.56 3.32 10.34
CA LEU A 144 13.04 4.47 9.61
C LEU A 144 12.87 5.79 10.38
N GLU A 145 11.75 5.97 11.08
CA GLU A 145 11.42 7.23 11.75
C GLU A 145 12.12 7.42 13.12
N LYS A 146 12.52 6.34 13.79
CA LYS A 146 13.17 6.38 15.12
C LYS A 146 14.50 7.12 15.18
N ASN A 147 15.11 7.49 14.03
CA ASN A 147 16.39 8.20 13.99
C ASN A 147 16.21 9.67 13.54
N PRO A 148 16.27 10.66 14.45
CA PRO A 148 15.82 12.03 14.18
C PRO A 148 16.79 12.91 13.38
N SER A 149 17.84 12.36 12.76
CA SER A 149 18.80 13.16 11.98
C SER A 149 18.22 13.55 10.61
N GLN A 150 18.64 14.71 10.08
CA GLN A 150 18.24 15.14 8.73
C GLN A 150 18.61 14.10 7.66
N CYS A 151 19.75 13.43 7.85
CA CYS A 151 20.22 12.39 6.94
C CYS A 151 19.28 11.19 6.91
N VAL A 152 18.78 10.75 8.07
CA VAL A 152 17.79 9.67 8.14
C VAL A 152 16.50 10.10 7.46
N ARG A 153 16.00 11.32 7.70
CA ARG A 153 14.81 11.84 7.01
C ARG A 153 14.94 11.78 5.49
N ASN A 154 16.11 12.13 4.94
CA ASN A 154 16.41 11.99 3.51
C ASN A 154 16.37 10.52 3.05
N MET A 155 16.90 9.59 3.85
CA MET A 155 16.76 8.16 3.56
C MET A 155 15.32 7.66 3.65
N VAL A 156 14.52 8.14 4.61
CA VAL A 156 13.09 7.81 4.69
C VAL A 156 12.36 8.30 3.44
N HIS A 157 12.67 9.51 2.95
CA HIS A 157 12.12 10.02 1.69
C HIS A 157 12.40 9.07 0.51
N ILE A 158 13.64 8.61 0.36
CA ILE A 158 14.04 7.66 -0.69
C ILE A 158 13.29 6.34 -0.56
N ASN A 159 13.18 5.82 0.67
CA ASN A 159 12.48 4.55 0.90
C ASN A 159 10.96 4.69 0.68
N ILE A 160 10.34 5.79 1.11
CA ILE A 160 8.93 6.08 0.78
C ILE A 160 8.74 6.06 -0.73
N LYS A 161 9.64 6.69 -1.50
CA LYS A 161 9.58 6.66 -2.97
C LYS A 161 9.60 5.22 -3.49
N LYS A 162 10.51 4.37 -2.99
CA LYS A 162 10.58 2.95 -3.34
C LYS A 162 9.27 2.23 -3.02
N HIS A 163 8.70 2.43 -1.83
CA HIS A 163 7.42 1.82 -1.45
C HIS A 163 6.25 2.27 -2.33
N LEU A 164 6.17 3.56 -2.68
CA LEU A 164 5.14 4.07 -3.58
C LEU A 164 5.26 3.45 -4.99
N GLN A 165 6.50 3.21 -5.46
CA GLN A 165 6.74 2.52 -6.72
C GLN A 165 6.30 1.05 -6.65
N LEU A 166 6.66 0.32 -5.59
CA LEU A 166 6.26 -1.06 -5.38
C LEU A 166 4.74 -1.21 -5.23
N ALA A 167 4.10 -0.32 -4.47
CA ALA A 167 2.64 -0.25 -4.34
C ALA A 167 1.96 0.03 -5.69
N SER A 168 2.54 0.88 -6.54
CA SER A 168 2.04 1.14 -7.89
C SER A 168 2.16 -0.09 -8.80
N GLN A 169 3.29 -0.81 -8.74
CA GLN A 169 3.50 -2.05 -9.49
C GLN A 169 2.55 -3.16 -9.04
N LEU A 170 2.36 -3.31 -7.73
CA LEU A 170 1.39 -4.22 -7.14
C LEU A 170 -0.03 -3.89 -7.64
N SER A 171 -0.44 -2.62 -7.55
CA SER A 171 -1.74 -2.14 -8.04
C SER A 171 -1.96 -2.51 -9.51
N SER A 172 -0.97 -2.25 -10.37
CA SER A 172 -1.02 -2.60 -11.79
C SER A 172 -1.17 -4.11 -12.01
N ARG A 173 -0.38 -4.92 -11.29
CA ARG A 173 -0.39 -6.38 -11.43
C ARG A 173 -1.72 -6.98 -11.00
N VAL A 174 -2.26 -6.57 -9.87
CA VAL A 174 -3.56 -7.04 -9.35
C VAL A 174 -4.69 -6.62 -10.29
N ARG A 175 -4.68 -5.36 -10.76
CA ARG A 175 -5.65 -4.88 -11.75
C ARG A 175 -5.64 -5.71 -13.04
N ARG A 176 -4.47 -5.93 -13.63
CA ARG A 176 -4.36 -6.76 -14.85
C ARG A 176 -4.89 -8.16 -14.63
N ARG A 177 -4.57 -8.80 -13.51
CA ARG A 177 -5.09 -10.13 -13.18
C ARG A 177 -6.60 -10.13 -13.00
N HIS A 178 -7.17 -9.11 -12.35
CA HIS A 178 -8.61 -8.99 -12.18
C HIS A 178 -9.34 -8.83 -13.52
N LEU A 179 -8.79 -8.05 -14.45
CA LEU A 179 -9.38 -7.83 -15.78
C LEU A 179 -9.26 -9.03 -16.73
N LEU A 180 -8.34 -9.96 -16.44
CA LEU A 180 -8.13 -11.19 -17.23
C LEU A 180 -8.90 -12.40 -16.68
N LYS A 181 -9.58 -12.26 -15.54
CA LYS A 181 -10.46 -13.27 -14.95
C LYS A 181 -11.88 -13.11 -15.47
#